data_AF-A0A9D1VSS6-F1
#
_entry.id   AF-A0A9D1VSS6-F1
#
_cell.length_a   1.000
_cell.length_b   1.000
_cell.length_c   1.000
_cell.angle_alpha   90.00
_cell.angle_beta   90.00
_cell.angle_gamma   90.00
#
_symmetry.space_group_name_H-M   'P 1'
#
loop_
_entity.id
_entity.type
_entity.pdbx_description
1 polymer ?
#
loop_
_entity_poly.entity_id
_entity_poly.type
_entity_poly.pdbx_seq_one_letter_code
_entity_poly.pdbx_strand_id
1 'polypeptide(L)'
;MAKKYCYLFTEGNAKMRELLGGKGANLAEMTNIGLPVPQGFTISTEACTQYYEDGRQINPDIQAEIMDYIDKMEQVCGKKFGDKENPLLVSVRSGARASMPGMMDTILNLGLNEEVVEVIAKKSGNPRWAYDC
;
A
#
# COMPACT_ATOMS: atom_id res chain seq x y z
N MET A 1 -0.44 -24.76 6.28
CA MET A 1 -1.08 -23.57 5.64
C MET A 1 0.04 -22.67 5.17
N ALA A 2 -0.06 -22.11 3.96
CA ALA A 2 0.89 -21.10 3.50
C ALA A 2 0.86 -19.90 4.47
N LYS A 3 2.03 -19.30 4.73
CA LYS A 3 2.15 -18.14 5.63
C LYS A 3 1.55 -16.90 4.94
N LYS A 4 0.80 -16.10 5.68
CA LYS A 4 0.13 -14.88 5.19
C LYS A 4 1.00 -13.64 5.47
N TYR A 5 1.34 -12.88 4.43
CA TYR A 5 2.23 -11.73 4.51
C TYR A 5 1.52 -10.38 4.33
N CYS A 6 0.36 -10.31 3.67
CA CYS A 6 -0.38 -9.08 3.43
C CYS A 6 -1.66 -9.02 4.26
N TYR A 7 -2.00 -7.83 4.78
CA TYR A 7 -3.17 -7.62 5.64
C TYR A 7 -3.89 -6.34 5.23
N LEU A 8 -5.16 -6.43 4.84
CA LEU A 8 -6.01 -5.25 4.66
C LEU A 8 -6.12 -4.53 6.01
N PHE A 9 -6.38 -3.22 6.00
CA PHE A 9 -6.57 -2.51 7.26
C PHE A 9 -7.71 -3.08 8.12
N THR A 10 -8.74 -3.66 7.49
CA THR A 10 -9.84 -4.36 8.16
C THR A 10 -9.44 -5.72 8.78
N GLU A 11 -8.27 -6.26 8.43
CA GLU A 11 -7.75 -7.54 8.94
C GLU A 11 -6.76 -7.37 10.10
N GLY A 12 -6.35 -6.11 10.39
CA GLY A 12 -5.41 -5.77 11.45
C GLY A 12 -6.09 -5.15 12.67
N ASN A 13 -5.30 -4.81 13.70
CA ASN A 13 -5.69 -3.94 14.81
C ASN A 13 -4.45 -3.46 15.57
N ALA A 14 -4.63 -2.57 16.57
CA ALA A 14 -3.53 -1.99 17.35
C ALA A 14 -2.64 -3.04 18.06
N LYS A 15 -3.15 -4.23 18.36
CA LYS A 15 -2.38 -5.30 19.05
C LYS A 15 -1.38 -6.00 18.13
N MET A 16 -1.54 -5.87 16.81
CA MET A 16 -0.69 -6.52 15.80
C MET A 16 0.56 -5.68 15.46
N ARG A 17 1.02 -4.82 16.37
CA ARG A 17 2.15 -3.91 16.16
C ARG A 17 3.47 -4.61 15.78
N GLU A 18 3.69 -5.80 16.32
CA GLU A 18 4.87 -6.61 15.98
C GLU A 18 4.87 -7.06 14.53
N LEU A 19 3.68 -7.41 14.03
CA LEU A 19 3.48 -7.97 12.69
C LEU A 19 3.30 -6.89 11.62
N LEU A 20 2.56 -5.81 11.94
CA LEU A 20 2.18 -4.76 10.98
C LEU A 20 3.00 -3.47 11.14
N GLY A 21 3.91 -3.44 12.12
CA GLY A 21 4.57 -2.21 12.52
C GLY A 21 3.63 -1.20 13.19
N GLY A 22 4.19 -0.09 13.67
CA GLY A 22 3.40 0.94 14.35
C GLY A 22 2.40 1.66 13.46
N LYS A 23 2.76 1.93 12.19
CA LYS A 23 1.87 2.62 11.25
C LYS A 23 0.74 1.70 10.75
N GLY A 24 1.07 0.48 10.33
CA GLY A 24 0.08 -0.48 9.84
C GLY A 24 -0.95 -0.86 10.91
N ALA A 25 -0.50 -1.13 12.15
CA ALA A 25 -1.40 -1.41 13.27
C ALA A 25 -2.33 -0.23 13.60
N ASN A 26 -1.82 1.01 13.55
CA ASN A 26 -2.65 2.20 13.77
C ASN A 26 -3.63 2.46 12.62
N LEU A 27 -3.24 2.26 11.36
CA LEU A 27 -4.14 2.37 10.20
C LEU A 27 -5.28 1.36 10.28
N ALA A 28 -4.97 0.14 10.69
CA ALA A 28 -5.96 -0.89 10.96
C ALA A 28 -6.91 -0.51 12.09
N GLU A 29 -6.37 -0.02 13.22
CA GLU A 29 -7.19 0.45 14.34
C GLU A 29 -8.13 1.59 13.94
N MET A 30 -7.59 2.62 13.25
CA MET A 30 -8.38 3.75 12.76
C MET A 30 -9.49 3.30 11.80
N THR A 31 -9.22 2.32 10.95
CA THR A 31 -10.21 1.73 10.05
C THR A 31 -11.31 1.00 10.83
N ASN A 32 -10.94 0.20 11.83
CA ASN A 32 -11.89 -0.57 12.64
C ASN A 32 -12.81 0.30 13.51
N ILE A 33 -12.32 1.46 13.98
CA ILE A 33 -13.15 2.42 14.74
C ILE A 33 -13.97 3.35 13.82
N GLY A 34 -13.93 3.15 12.50
CA GLY A 34 -14.77 3.86 11.53
C GLY A 34 -14.26 5.25 11.13
N LEU A 35 -12.98 5.57 11.35
CA LEU A 35 -12.41 6.80 10.80
C LEU A 35 -12.28 6.71 9.27
N PRO A 36 -12.38 7.83 8.55
CA PRO A 36 -12.28 7.86 7.08
C PRO A 36 -10.83 7.68 6.61
N VAL A 37 -10.31 6.47 6.78
CA VAL A 37 -8.97 6.08 6.33
C VAL A 37 -9.07 5.63 4.86
N PRO A 38 -8.25 6.19 3.94
CA PRO A 38 -8.13 5.65 2.59
C PRO A 38 -7.73 4.18 2.64
N GLN A 39 -8.40 3.35 1.84
CA GLN A 39 -8.22 1.91 1.88
C GLN A 39 -6.82 1.49 1.44
N GLY A 40 -6.34 0.39 2.01
CA GLY A 40 -5.02 -0.14 1.72
C GLY A 40 -4.72 -1.39 2.53
N PHE A 41 -3.48 -1.86 2.42
CA PHE A 41 -2.99 -3.02 3.12
C PHE A 41 -1.55 -2.81 3.63
N THR A 42 -1.15 -3.65 4.56
CA THR A 42 0.20 -3.69 5.13
C THR A 42 0.88 -4.99 4.74
N ILE A 43 2.12 -4.89 4.25
CA ILE A 43 3.03 -6.02 4.11
C ILE A 43 3.72 -6.21 5.46
N SER A 44 3.65 -7.42 6.02
CA SER A 44 4.07 -7.70 7.38
C SER A 44 5.59 -7.59 7.58
N THR A 45 6.00 -7.40 8.83
CA THR A 45 7.41 -7.46 9.24
C THR A 45 8.02 -8.83 8.96
N GLU A 46 7.23 -9.91 8.99
CA GLU A 46 7.68 -11.24 8.64
C GLU A 46 8.01 -11.39 7.15
N ALA A 47 7.33 -10.66 6.25
CA ALA A 47 7.71 -10.61 4.83
C ALA A 47 9.06 -9.93 4.66
N CYS A 48 9.37 -8.91 5.49
CA CYS A 48 10.69 -8.30 5.51
C CYS A 48 11.76 -9.28 6.01
N THR A 49 11.47 -10.07 7.06
CA THR A 49 12.38 -11.14 7.51
C THR A 49 12.62 -12.15 6.39
N GLN A 50 11.56 -12.63 5.73
CA GLN A 50 11.66 -13.58 4.64
C GLN A 50 12.51 -13.03 3.48
N TYR A 51 12.32 -11.75 3.12
CA TYR A 51 13.16 -11.08 2.12
C TYR A 51 14.65 -11.17 2.46
N TYR A 52 15.03 -10.98 3.73
CA TYR A 52 16.44 -11.11 4.14
C TYR A 52 16.94 -12.56 4.15
N GLU A 53 16.09 -13.51 4.56
CA GLU A 53 16.39 -14.95 4.53
C GLU A 53 16.58 -15.47 3.10
N ASP A 54 15.80 -14.94 2.15
CA ASP A 54 15.85 -15.26 0.72
C ASP A 54 16.98 -14.50 0.00
N GLY A 55 17.97 -13.98 0.73
CA GLY A 55 19.13 -13.30 0.15
C GLY A 55 18.80 -11.94 -0.45
N ARG A 56 17.87 -11.20 0.16
CA ARG A 56 17.38 -9.88 -0.29
C ARG A 56 16.61 -9.96 -1.61
N GLN A 57 15.82 -11.02 -1.78
CA GLN A 57 14.93 -11.20 -2.91
C GLN A 57 13.49 -11.34 -2.43
N ILE A 58 12.55 -10.76 -3.15
CA ILE A 58 11.12 -10.98 -2.91
C ILE A 58 10.78 -12.29 -3.60
N ASN A 59 10.37 -13.31 -2.85
CA ASN A 59 10.01 -14.59 -3.44
C ASN A 59 8.67 -14.50 -4.20
N PRO A 60 8.41 -15.46 -5.11
CA PRO A 60 7.21 -15.45 -5.94
C PRO A 60 5.90 -15.48 -5.14
N ASP A 61 5.88 -16.11 -3.98
CA ASP A 61 4.67 -16.24 -3.16
C ASP A 61 4.28 -14.90 -2.53
N ILE A 62 5.25 -14.16 -1.97
CA ILE A 62 5.03 -12.80 -1.43
C ILE A 62 4.61 -11.87 -2.56
N GLN A 63 5.26 -11.96 -3.73
CA GLN A 63 4.89 -11.13 -4.88
C GLN A 63 3.45 -11.42 -5.34
N ALA A 64 3.06 -12.69 -5.43
CA ALA A 64 1.71 -13.07 -5.80
C ALA A 64 0.67 -12.57 -4.78
N GLU A 65 0.98 -12.65 -3.47
CA GLU A 65 0.10 -12.15 -2.41
C GLU A 65 -0.05 -10.61 -2.48
N ILE A 66 1.03 -9.88 -2.75
CA ILE A 66 0.96 -8.43 -2.96
C ILE A 66 0.02 -8.09 -4.12
N MET A 67 0.11 -8.81 -5.24
CA MET A 67 -0.76 -8.58 -6.40
C MET A 67 -2.23 -8.89 -6.08
N ASP A 68 -2.53 -9.98 -5.38
CA ASP A 68 -3.89 -10.31 -4.91
C ASP A 68 -4.47 -9.20 -4.01
N TYR A 69 -3.63 -8.60 -3.16
CA TYR A 69 -4.05 -7.50 -2.29
C TYR A 69 -4.20 -6.15 -3.03
N ILE A 70 -3.47 -5.93 -4.12
CA ILE A 70 -3.74 -4.83 -5.05
C ILE A 70 -5.11 -5.03 -5.68
N ASP A 71 -5.42 -6.22 -6.21
CA ASP A 71 -6.72 -6.52 -6.83
C ASP A 71 -7.89 -6.33 -5.85
N LYS A 72 -7.74 -6.76 -4.60
CA LYS A 72 -8.72 -6.50 -3.54
C LYS A 72 -8.92 -5.00 -3.31
N MET A 73 -7.84 -4.22 -3.28
CA MET A 73 -7.92 -2.77 -3.12
C MET A 73 -8.57 -2.09 -4.32
N GLU A 74 -8.31 -2.56 -5.55
CA GLU A 74 -8.97 -2.08 -6.76
C GLU A 74 -10.50 -2.24 -6.68
N GLN A 75 -10.96 -3.42 -6.24
CA GLN A 75 -12.38 -3.72 -6.06
C GLN A 75 -13.04 -2.78 -5.06
N VAL A 76 -12.39 -2.51 -3.93
CA VAL A 76 -12.92 -1.62 -2.89
C VAL A 76 -12.93 -0.16 -3.36
N CYS A 77 -11.90 0.29 -4.08
CA CYS A 77 -11.78 1.66 -4.57
C CYS A 77 -12.58 1.94 -5.84
N GLY A 78 -13.03 0.90 -6.56
CA GLY A 78 -13.66 1.03 -7.88
C GLY A 78 -12.72 1.63 -8.93
N LYS A 79 -11.40 1.44 -8.76
CA LYS A 79 -10.33 2.00 -9.60
C LYS A 79 -9.30 0.91 -9.87
N LYS A 80 -8.54 1.02 -10.95
CA LYS A 80 -7.53 0.02 -11.33
C LYS A 80 -6.13 0.61 -11.41
N PHE A 81 -5.15 -0.11 -10.91
CA PHE A 81 -3.75 0.29 -10.88
C PHE A 81 -3.18 0.32 -12.30
N GLY A 82 -2.67 1.49 -12.73
CA GLY A 82 -2.19 1.71 -14.09
C GLY A 82 -3.29 1.84 -15.16
N ASP A 83 -4.57 1.96 -14.77
CA ASP A 83 -5.68 2.09 -15.72
C ASP A 83 -5.72 3.45 -16.42
N LYS A 84 -6.04 3.43 -17.72
CA LYS A 84 -6.03 4.59 -18.62
C LYS A 84 -7.37 5.33 -18.63
N GLU A 85 -8.33 4.92 -17.81
CA GLU A 85 -9.61 5.59 -17.67
C GLU A 85 -9.88 6.00 -16.23
N ASN A 86 -9.74 5.09 -15.27
CA ASN A 86 -9.95 5.32 -13.85
C ASN A 86 -8.79 4.82 -12.98
N PRO A 87 -7.63 5.48 -13.05
CA PRO A 87 -6.41 5.04 -12.39
C PRO A 87 -6.51 5.05 -10.86
N LEU A 88 -5.98 3.99 -10.26
CA LEU A 88 -5.63 3.89 -8.86
C LEU A 88 -4.16 4.31 -8.69
N LEU A 89 -3.93 5.31 -7.84
CA LEU A 89 -2.59 5.69 -7.39
C LEU A 89 -2.46 5.30 -5.92
N VAL A 90 -1.26 4.87 -5.54
CA VAL A 90 -0.98 4.40 -4.18
C VAL A 90 0.17 5.18 -3.56
N SER A 91 0.15 5.25 -2.23
CA SER A 91 1.31 5.70 -1.46
C SER A 91 1.98 4.50 -0.82
N VAL A 92 3.30 4.37 -0.96
CA VAL A 92 4.08 3.33 -0.29
C VAL A 92 4.82 3.97 0.87
N ARG A 93 4.50 3.50 2.08
CA ARG A 93 5.01 4.08 3.34
C ARG A 93 5.57 2.97 4.20
N SER A 94 6.84 3.08 4.51
CA SER A 94 7.52 2.20 5.46
C SER A 94 6.99 2.35 6.89
N GLY A 95 6.96 1.25 7.64
CA GLY A 95 6.52 1.23 9.03
C GLY A 95 7.16 0.09 9.80
N ALA A 96 8.08 0.41 10.70
CA ALA A 96 8.68 -0.58 11.60
C ALA A 96 7.89 -0.70 12.92
N ARG A 97 8.23 -1.73 13.71
CA ARG A 97 7.73 -1.93 15.09
C ARG A 97 8.00 -0.70 15.97
N ALA A 98 9.24 -0.21 15.95
CA ALA A 98 9.64 1.01 16.63
C ALA A 98 9.54 2.20 15.66
N SER A 99 9.16 3.36 16.18
CA SER A 99 9.18 4.59 15.37
C SER A 99 10.63 4.96 15.08
N MET A 100 10.97 5.12 13.81
CA MET A 100 12.29 5.55 13.35
C MET A 100 12.13 6.78 12.46
N PRO A 101 11.97 7.99 13.06
CA PRO A 101 11.84 9.23 12.31
C PRO A 101 13.06 9.46 11.41
N GLY A 102 12.83 9.82 10.14
CA GLY A 102 13.89 10.17 9.19
C GLY A 102 14.64 8.99 8.54
N MET A 103 14.26 7.74 8.83
CA MET A 103 15.02 6.58 8.35
C MET A 103 14.49 5.90 7.09
N MET A 104 13.26 6.21 6.64
CA MET A 104 12.68 5.51 5.50
C MET A 104 11.74 6.39 4.67
N ASP A 105 11.79 6.18 3.36
CA ASP A 105 11.11 6.99 2.35
C ASP A 105 9.58 6.79 2.36
N THR A 106 8.88 7.83 1.94
CA THR A 106 7.48 7.78 1.55
C THR A 106 7.42 8.10 0.07
N ILE A 107 6.84 7.19 -0.71
CA ILE A 107 6.59 7.38 -2.13
C ILE A 107 5.10 7.69 -2.28
N LEU A 108 4.78 8.85 -2.83
CA LEU A 108 3.42 9.23 -3.19
C LEU A 108 3.20 8.99 -4.68
N ASN A 109 1.94 8.96 -5.12
CA ASN A 109 1.54 8.92 -6.53
C ASN A 109 2.11 7.75 -7.35
N LEU A 110 2.46 6.63 -6.70
CA LEU A 110 2.93 5.44 -7.40
C LEU A 110 1.79 4.87 -8.25
N GLY A 111 2.07 4.60 -9.52
CA GLY A 111 1.08 4.26 -10.54
C GLY A 111 0.95 5.31 -11.64
N LEU A 112 1.53 6.50 -11.47
CA LEU A 112 1.67 7.47 -12.56
C LEU A 112 2.63 6.96 -13.65
N ASN A 113 2.24 7.23 -14.89
CA ASN A 113 3.05 7.09 -16.10
C ASN A 113 2.54 8.11 -17.14
N GLU A 114 3.15 8.18 -18.32
CA GLU A 114 2.80 9.14 -19.38
C GLU A 114 1.32 9.11 -19.79
N GLU A 115 0.69 7.93 -19.76
CA GLU A 115 -0.71 7.79 -20.13
C GLU A 115 -1.64 8.12 -18.95
N VAL A 116 -1.27 7.68 -17.76
CA VAL A 116 -2.07 7.89 -16.54
C VAL A 116 -2.08 9.37 -16.13
N VAL A 117 -0.96 10.09 -16.29
CA VAL A 117 -0.89 11.53 -15.95
C VAL A 117 -1.85 12.36 -16.82
N GLU A 118 -1.99 12.00 -18.09
CA GLU A 118 -2.95 12.64 -19.01
C GLU A 118 -4.40 12.41 -18.57
N VAL A 119 -4.71 11.23 -18.07
CA VAL A 119 -6.04 10.90 -17.54
C VAL A 119 -6.33 11.70 -16.28
N ILE A 120 -5.36 11.80 -15.37
CA ILE A 120 -5.44 12.60 -14.14
C ILE A 120 -5.60 14.09 -14.47
N ALA A 121 -4.84 14.61 -15.44
CA ALA A 121 -4.94 16.00 -15.91
C ALA A 121 -6.36 16.33 -16.41
N LYS A 122 -6.93 15.45 -17.24
CA LYS A 122 -8.29 15.61 -17.77
C LYS A 122 -9.36 15.52 -16.68
N LYS A 123 -9.26 14.52 -15.79
CA LYS A 123 -10.24 14.31 -14.71
C LYS A 123 -10.24 15.43 -13.67
N SER A 124 -9.07 15.96 -13.34
CA SER A 124 -8.95 17.05 -12.36
C SER A 124 -9.25 18.44 -12.94
N GLY A 125 -9.25 18.58 -14.28
CA GLY A 125 -9.28 19.89 -14.93
C GLY A 125 -8.05 20.75 -14.65
N ASN A 126 -6.96 20.14 -14.15
CA ASN A 126 -5.75 20.85 -13.75
C ASN A 126 -4.49 20.11 -14.24
N PRO A 127 -4.09 20.32 -15.51
CA PRO A 127 -2.90 19.68 -16.08
C PRO A 127 -1.63 20.00 -15.30
N ARG A 128 -1.46 21.26 -14.85
CA ARG A 128 -0.27 21.66 -14.08
C ARG A 128 -0.13 20.84 -12.81
N TRP A 129 -1.22 20.59 -12.08
CA TRP A 129 -1.19 19.76 -10.88
C TRP A 129 -0.86 18.30 -11.18
N ALA A 130 -1.44 17.72 -12.24
CA ALA A 130 -1.18 16.33 -12.61
C ALA A 130 0.30 16.07 -12.92
N TYR A 131 0.96 17.02 -13.61
CA TYR A 131 2.38 16.95 -13.96
C TYR A 131 3.34 17.36 -12.82
N ASP A 132 2.83 17.98 -11.75
CA ASP A 132 3.59 18.34 -10.54
C ASP A 132 3.68 17.17 -9.53
N CYS A 133 2.88 16.12 -9.76
CA CYS A 133 2.75 14.95 -8.89
C CYS A 133 3.97 14.02 -8.89
#